data_AF-A0A1Y0MIM4-F1
#
_entry.id   AF-A0A1Y0MIM4-F1
#
_cell.length_a   1.000
_cell.length_b   1.000
_cell.length_c   1.000
_cell.angle_alpha   90.00
_cell.angle_beta   90.00
_cell.angle_gamma   90.00
#
_symmetry.space_group_name_H-M   'P 1'
#
loop_
_entity.id
_entity.type
_entity.pdbx_description
1 polymer ?
#
loop_
_entity_poly.entity_id
_entity_poly.type
_entity_poly.pdbx_seq_one_letter_code
_entity_poly.pdbx_strand_id
1 'polypeptide(L)'
;MKVLAIDDQQLVLLPLQKRLMDLGYEVKIETDASNGLKTYDVFNPDLVIVDLNMPNVSGFEVINHIRVKRASQTPIMILSGNTQDDAITAAFDLGVNDYMKKPLSLVEICARVKNLIGAPQMQNQSVTASNIIIQQRCVGVVIPCYNEEERLLSEEFLDFVNTNSGYHLCFVNDGSKDNTLNVLKDLQKGREDYITVYDCEKNGGKAEAVRLGMLHMSKKEDLDYIGFLDADLSTDLADFDDLVKTIETSDFKIVSGSRISRMGANITKESARKIISLTINYIIRKILSMDFKDTQCGAKIFHKDVIDIAFKEKFVTQWIFDVEIFKRMTMHFGLTKAKSMLCEQPLKRWIHTDGSKLSMKDSVKIVFQLAQIAWVYRNKKEYVKYDTKGEIEII
;
A
#
# COMPACT_ATOMS: atom_id res chain seq x y z
N MET A 1 22.72 -24.31 10.66
CA MET A 1 22.45 -24.13 9.22
C MET A 1 22.18 -22.66 8.98
N LYS A 2 22.81 -22.09 7.96
CA LYS A 2 22.86 -20.65 7.66
C LYS A 2 22.04 -20.32 6.42
N VAL A 3 21.15 -19.35 6.51
CA VAL A 3 20.33 -18.87 5.40
C VAL A 3 20.62 -17.40 5.15
N LEU A 4 20.88 -17.03 3.91
CA LEU A 4 20.96 -15.64 3.46
C LEU A 4 19.73 -15.35 2.60
N ALA A 5 18.89 -14.39 2.99
CA ALA A 5 17.78 -13.92 2.18
C ALA A 5 18.05 -12.52 1.62
N ILE A 6 17.80 -12.31 0.33
CA ILE A 6 18.09 -11.06 -0.38
C ILE A 6 16.85 -10.64 -1.16
N ASP A 7 16.30 -9.48 -0.84
CA ASP A 7 15.07 -8.94 -1.43
C ASP A 7 15.01 -7.44 -1.16
N ASP A 8 14.69 -6.60 -2.14
CA ASP A 8 14.66 -5.14 -1.93
C ASP A 8 13.55 -4.66 -0.98
N GLN A 9 12.60 -5.55 -0.69
CA GLN A 9 11.47 -5.26 0.18
C GLN A 9 11.71 -5.80 1.59
N GLN A 10 12.02 -4.90 2.54
CA GLN A 10 12.28 -5.28 3.92
C GLN A 10 11.09 -6.03 4.57
N LEU A 11 9.86 -5.63 4.21
CA LEU A 11 8.62 -6.26 4.67
C LEU A 11 8.48 -7.74 4.24
N VAL A 12 9.17 -8.16 3.17
CA VAL A 12 9.28 -9.57 2.76
C VAL A 12 10.29 -10.32 3.62
N LEU A 13 11.43 -9.69 3.92
CA LEU A 13 12.56 -10.31 4.62
C LEU A 13 12.30 -10.54 6.11
N LEU A 14 11.67 -9.59 6.81
CA LEU A 14 11.44 -9.66 8.25
C LEU A 14 10.59 -10.86 8.71
N PRO A 15 9.40 -11.14 8.13
CA PRO A 15 8.61 -12.31 8.53
C PRO A 15 9.34 -13.61 8.20
N LEU A 16 10.07 -13.66 7.08
CA LEU A 16 10.88 -14.80 6.67
C LEU A 16 12.02 -15.06 7.67
N GLN A 17 12.76 -14.02 8.03
CA GLN A 17 13.86 -14.08 9.00
C GLN A 17 13.36 -14.60 10.34
N LYS A 18 12.32 -13.95 10.89
CA LYS A 18 11.74 -14.33 12.18
C LYS A 18 11.34 -15.81 12.18
N ARG A 19 10.59 -16.24 11.16
CA ARG A 19 10.11 -17.62 11.09
C ARG A 19 11.23 -18.65 10.96
N LEU A 20 12.25 -18.37 10.16
CA LEU A 20 13.39 -19.27 10.02
C LEU A 20 14.26 -19.29 11.29
N MET A 21 14.43 -18.15 11.97
CA MET A 21 15.12 -18.11 13.27
C MET A 21 14.37 -18.91 14.35
N ASP A 22 13.04 -18.83 14.39
CA ASP A 22 12.19 -19.62 15.28
C ASP A 22 12.35 -21.14 15.04
N LEU A 23 12.66 -21.54 13.80
CA LEU A 23 12.97 -22.93 13.42
C LEU A 23 14.43 -23.33 13.68
N GLY A 24 15.26 -22.42 14.22
CA GLY A 24 16.65 -22.67 14.59
C GLY A 24 17.68 -22.43 13.48
N TYR A 25 17.30 -21.79 12.36
CA TYR A 25 18.25 -21.38 11.33
C TYR A 25 18.98 -20.09 11.76
N GLU A 26 20.25 -19.98 11.41
CA GLU A 26 20.98 -18.71 11.51
C GLU A 26 20.69 -17.90 10.23
N VAL A 27 19.99 -16.77 10.33
CA VAL A 27 19.47 -16.07 9.15
C VAL A 27 20.04 -14.65 9.07
N LYS A 28 20.60 -14.31 7.91
CA LYS A 28 20.94 -12.94 7.53
C LYS A 28 20.04 -12.47 6.39
N ILE A 29 19.70 -11.19 6.42
CA ILE A 29 18.88 -10.54 5.40
C ILE A 29 19.60 -9.33 4.82
N GLU A 30 19.42 -9.07 3.53
CA GLU A 30 19.98 -7.91 2.84
C GLU A 30 18.96 -7.32 1.86
N THR A 31 18.81 -5.99 1.85
CA THR A 31 17.85 -5.28 0.99
C THR A 31 18.42 -4.86 -0.37
N ASP A 32 19.65 -5.25 -0.66
CA ASP A 32 20.28 -4.99 -1.95
C ASP A 32 21.24 -6.11 -2.31
N ALA A 33 21.33 -6.39 -3.61
CA ALA A 33 22.18 -7.46 -4.11
C ALA A 33 23.67 -7.23 -3.80
N SER A 34 24.15 -5.97 -3.78
CA SER A 34 25.58 -5.68 -3.58
C SER A 34 26.04 -6.06 -2.16
N ASN A 35 25.26 -5.72 -1.15
CA ASN A 35 25.50 -6.16 0.22
C ASN A 35 25.21 -7.65 0.38
N GLY A 36 24.18 -8.18 -0.31
CA GLY A 36 23.95 -9.61 -0.46
C GLY A 36 25.19 -10.41 -0.88
N LEU A 37 25.91 -9.95 -1.91
CA LEU A 37 27.15 -10.57 -2.40
C LEU A 37 28.28 -10.54 -1.36
N LYS A 38 28.49 -9.41 -0.70
CA LYS A 38 29.51 -9.27 0.37
C LYS A 38 29.17 -10.19 1.54
N THR A 39 27.91 -10.21 1.95
CA THR A 39 27.42 -11.03 3.05
C THR A 39 27.52 -12.51 2.70
N TYR A 40 27.23 -12.93 1.47
CA TYR A 40 27.45 -14.30 1.01
C TYR A 40 28.90 -14.75 1.24
N ASP A 41 29.86 -13.92 0.80
CA ASP A 41 31.29 -14.22 0.86
C ASP A 41 31.83 -14.35 2.30
N VAL A 42 31.26 -13.61 3.25
CA VAL A 42 31.69 -13.61 4.66
C VAL A 42 30.90 -14.62 5.50
N PHE A 43 29.60 -14.70 5.27
CA PHE A 43 28.68 -15.51 6.07
C PHE A 43 28.78 -17.00 5.73
N ASN A 44 29.12 -17.31 4.47
CA ASN A 44 29.17 -18.65 3.90
C ASN A 44 27.88 -19.43 4.17
N PRO A 45 26.74 -19.01 3.58
CA PRO A 45 25.44 -19.61 3.85
C PRO A 45 25.31 -21.02 3.26
N ASP A 46 24.47 -21.83 3.90
CA ASP A 46 24.05 -23.15 3.42
C ASP A 46 22.90 -23.04 2.40
N LEU A 47 22.13 -21.93 2.42
CA LEU A 47 21.08 -21.61 1.44
C LEU A 47 21.06 -20.11 1.16
N VAL A 48 20.87 -19.76 -0.11
CA VAL A 48 20.54 -18.39 -0.52
C VAL A 48 19.11 -18.35 -1.03
N ILE A 49 18.30 -17.46 -0.45
CA ILE A 49 16.96 -17.10 -0.93
C ILE A 49 17.09 -15.72 -1.58
N VAL A 50 16.62 -15.56 -2.82
CA VAL A 50 16.83 -14.30 -3.57
C VAL A 50 15.63 -13.91 -4.43
N ASP A 51 15.26 -12.63 -4.45
CA ASP A 51 14.35 -12.08 -5.48
C ASP A 51 15.12 -11.76 -6.77
N LEU A 52 14.52 -12.08 -7.92
CA LEU A 52 15.05 -11.69 -9.22
C LEU A 52 14.83 -10.21 -9.54
N ASN A 53 13.74 -9.63 -9.06
CA ASN A 53 13.26 -8.30 -9.44
C ASN A 53 13.67 -7.23 -8.43
N MET A 54 14.97 -7.00 -8.26
CA MET A 54 15.49 -5.93 -7.40
C MET A 54 15.94 -4.70 -8.24
N PRO A 55 15.84 -3.47 -7.70
CA PRO A 55 16.38 -2.27 -8.33
C PRO A 55 17.91 -2.31 -8.49
N ASN A 56 18.42 -1.66 -9.54
CA ASN A 56 19.85 -1.50 -9.88
C ASN A 56 20.59 -2.79 -10.26
N VAL A 57 20.54 -3.82 -9.42
CA VAL A 57 21.26 -5.08 -9.58
C VAL A 57 20.26 -6.23 -9.46
N SER A 58 20.13 -7.02 -10.53
CA SER A 58 19.17 -8.13 -10.56
C SER A 58 19.65 -9.31 -9.72
N GLY A 59 18.72 -10.10 -9.18
CA GLY A 59 19.02 -11.38 -8.52
C GLY A 59 19.80 -12.36 -9.41
N PHE A 60 19.76 -12.20 -10.74
CA PHE A 60 20.63 -12.93 -11.66
C PHE A 60 22.13 -12.72 -11.40
N GLU A 61 22.54 -11.52 -10.95
CA GLU A 61 23.94 -11.27 -10.60
C GLU A 61 24.37 -12.03 -9.34
N VAL A 62 23.45 -12.17 -8.38
CA VAL A 62 23.68 -13.01 -7.19
C VAL A 62 23.90 -14.46 -7.60
N ILE A 63 23.03 -14.99 -8.46
CA ILE A 63 23.12 -16.37 -8.97
C ILE A 63 24.46 -16.57 -9.70
N ASN A 64 24.80 -15.65 -10.61
CA ASN A 64 26.03 -15.72 -11.40
C ASN A 64 27.29 -15.62 -10.52
N HIS A 65 27.32 -14.75 -9.51
CA HIS A 65 28.45 -14.67 -8.58
C HIS A 65 28.66 -15.98 -7.82
N ILE A 66 27.58 -16.61 -7.34
CA ILE A 66 27.66 -17.88 -6.60
C ILE A 66 28.15 -19.01 -7.50
N ARG A 67 27.54 -19.15 -8.70
CA ARG A 67 27.78 -20.29 -9.59
C ARG A 67 29.05 -20.17 -10.41
N VAL A 68 29.35 -18.99 -10.94
CA VAL A 68 30.50 -18.77 -11.83
C VAL A 68 31.72 -18.27 -11.06
N LYS A 69 31.59 -17.17 -10.31
CA LYS A 69 32.74 -16.53 -9.66
C LYS A 69 33.23 -17.29 -8.43
N ARG A 70 32.32 -17.86 -7.65
CA ARG A 70 32.63 -18.68 -6.47
C ARG A 70 32.68 -20.18 -6.76
N ALA A 71 32.23 -20.61 -7.94
CA ALA A 71 32.14 -22.02 -8.33
C ALA A 71 31.42 -22.89 -7.26
N SER A 72 30.45 -22.30 -6.56
CA SER A 72 29.79 -22.91 -5.40
C SER A 72 28.49 -23.61 -5.79
N GLN A 73 28.24 -24.74 -5.13
CA GLN A 73 26.99 -25.50 -5.22
C GLN A 73 26.01 -25.15 -4.10
N THR A 74 26.23 -24.06 -3.35
CA THR A 74 25.26 -23.59 -2.34
C THR A 74 23.86 -23.56 -2.95
N PRO A 75 22.87 -24.25 -2.37
CA PRO A 75 21.49 -24.19 -2.82
C PRO A 75 21.00 -22.75 -2.98
N ILE A 76 20.31 -22.47 -4.08
CA ILE A 76 19.66 -21.19 -4.36
C ILE A 76 18.17 -21.44 -4.54
N MET A 77 17.34 -20.70 -3.81
CA MET A 77 15.89 -20.64 -3.98
C MET A 77 15.50 -19.23 -4.43
N ILE A 78 14.69 -19.14 -5.48
CA ILE A 78 14.17 -17.86 -5.94
C ILE A 78 12.77 -17.62 -5.39
N LEU A 79 12.51 -16.40 -4.93
CA LEU A 79 11.16 -15.89 -4.66
C LEU A 79 10.86 -14.77 -5.66
N SER A 80 9.91 -14.94 -6.58
CA SER A 80 9.62 -13.89 -7.57
C SER A 80 8.14 -13.70 -7.84
N GLY A 81 7.73 -12.46 -8.12
CA GLY A 81 6.41 -12.14 -8.66
C GLY A 81 6.28 -12.36 -10.18
N ASN A 82 7.39 -12.58 -10.90
CA ASN A 82 7.35 -12.79 -12.35
C ASN A 82 6.79 -14.18 -12.69
N THR A 83 6.01 -14.30 -13.76
CA THR A 83 5.44 -15.58 -14.22
C THR A 83 5.87 -15.95 -15.62
N GLN A 84 6.81 -15.22 -16.21
CA GLN A 84 7.30 -15.51 -17.54
C GLN A 84 8.18 -16.76 -17.51
N ASP A 85 7.76 -17.78 -18.26
CA ASP A 85 8.42 -19.08 -18.35
C ASP A 85 9.91 -18.95 -18.73
N ASP A 86 10.25 -17.95 -19.56
CA ASP A 86 11.64 -17.68 -19.98
C ASP A 86 12.55 -17.29 -18.81
N ALA A 87 12.09 -16.43 -17.91
CA ALA A 87 12.88 -15.98 -16.76
C ALA A 87 13.13 -17.13 -15.77
N ILE A 88 12.12 -17.98 -15.59
CA ILE A 88 12.20 -19.17 -14.73
C ILE A 88 13.17 -20.19 -15.33
N THR A 89 13.07 -20.44 -16.64
CA THR A 89 13.93 -21.39 -17.35
C THR A 89 15.39 -20.93 -17.31
N ALA A 90 15.64 -19.64 -17.60
CA ALA A 90 16.97 -19.05 -17.52
C ALA A 90 17.58 -19.18 -16.10
N ALA A 91 16.78 -19.03 -15.06
CA ALA A 91 17.24 -19.22 -13.69
C ALA A 91 17.64 -20.67 -13.39
N PHE A 92 16.86 -21.65 -13.84
CA PHE A 92 17.21 -23.07 -13.69
C PHE A 92 18.45 -23.46 -14.51
N ASP A 93 18.61 -22.92 -15.71
CA ASP A 93 19.81 -23.13 -16.55
C ASP A 93 21.08 -22.61 -15.87
N LEU A 94 20.98 -21.58 -15.03
CA LEU A 94 22.07 -21.07 -14.19
C LEU A 94 22.33 -21.93 -12.93
N GLY A 95 21.56 -23.00 -12.71
CA GLY A 95 21.76 -23.95 -11.62
C GLY A 95 21.05 -23.58 -10.32
N VAL A 96 19.92 -22.87 -10.38
CA VAL A 96 19.02 -22.65 -9.25
C VAL A 96 18.34 -23.95 -8.84
N ASN A 97 18.06 -24.13 -7.54
CA ASN A 97 17.57 -25.39 -6.99
C ASN A 97 16.06 -25.42 -6.79
N ASP A 98 15.44 -24.27 -6.49
CA ASP A 98 13.99 -24.16 -6.38
C ASP A 98 13.51 -22.75 -6.76
N TYR A 99 12.23 -22.67 -7.11
CA TYR A 99 11.57 -21.44 -7.52
C TYR A 99 10.18 -21.37 -6.90
N MET A 100 9.85 -20.24 -6.28
CA MET A 100 8.53 -19.99 -5.71
C MET A 100 7.96 -18.66 -6.21
N LYS A 101 6.69 -18.71 -6.63
CA LYS A 101 5.94 -17.54 -7.11
C LYS A 101 5.29 -16.80 -5.94
N LYS A 102 5.51 -15.49 -5.83
CA LYS A 102 4.76 -14.59 -4.92
C LYS A 102 3.32 -14.37 -5.47
N PRO A 103 2.28 -14.30 -4.61
CA PRO A 103 2.29 -14.40 -3.16
C PRO A 103 2.40 -15.85 -2.66
N LEU A 104 3.09 -16.06 -1.53
CA LEU A 104 3.35 -17.39 -0.98
C LEU A 104 3.28 -17.43 0.55
N SER A 105 2.95 -18.59 1.10
CA SER A 105 2.87 -18.80 2.55
C SER A 105 4.25 -19.07 3.16
N LEU A 106 4.53 -18.50 4.34
CA LEU A 106 5.75 -18.84 5.10
C LEU A 106 5.87 -20.34 5.38
N VAL A 107 4.74 -21.03 5.55
CA VAL A 107 4.71 -22.48 5.79
C VAL A 107 5.30 -23.22 4.59
N GLU A 108 4.96 -22.79 3.38
CA GLU A 108 5.48 -23.36 2.14
C GLU A 108 6.99 -23.12 2.02
N ILE A 109 7.45 -21.89 2.28
CA ILE A 109 8.88 -21.54 2.25
C ILE A 109 9.65 -22.43 3.22
N CYS A 110 9.18 -22.56 4.46
CA CYS A 110 9.85 -23.37 5.48
C CYS A 110 9.95 -24.84 5.06
N ALA A 111 8.93 -25.38 4.39
CA ALA A 111 8.96 -26.74 3.86
C ALA A 111 10.01 -26.88 2.73
N ARG A 112 10.12 -25.91 1.83
CA ARG A 112 11.15 -25.89 0.77
C ARG A 112 12.56 -25.75 1.34
N VAL A 113 12.77 -24.85 2.30
CA VAL A 113 14.06 -24.66 2.99
C VAL A 113 14.49 -25.98 3.64
N LYS A 114 13.58 -26.63 4.38
CA LYS A 114 13.86 -27.93 5.01
C LYS A 114 14.22 -29.01 4.00
N ASN A 115 13.60 -29.03 2.82
CA ASN A 115 13.92 -29.99 1.76
C ASN A 115 15.31 -29.72 1.14
N LEU A 116 15.73 -28.47 1.02
CA LEU A 116 17.00 -28.09 0.39
C LEU A 116 18.21 -28.30 1.32
N ILE A 117 18.10 -27.94 2.59
CA ILE A 117 19.25 -27.92 3.51
C ILE A 117 19.05 -28.74 4.79
N GLY A 118 17.89 -29.37 4.98
CA GLY A 118 17.56 -30.11 6.20
C GLY A 118 17.01 -29.21 7.31
N ALA A 119 16.80 -29.78 8.49
CA ALA A 119 16.32 -29.06 9.67
C ALA A 119 17.43 -28.95 10.75
N PRO A 120 17.54 -27.82 11.47
CA PRO A 120 18.44 -27.68 12.61
C PRO A 120 18.14 -28.70 13.73
N GLN A 121 19.17 -29.16 14.45
CA GLN A 121 19.01 -30.05 15.60
C GLN A 121 18.72 -29.24 16.89
N MET A 122 17.42 -28.99 17.17
CA MET A 122 16.74 -28.56 18.44
C MET A 122 15.51 -27.70 18.04
N GLN A 123 14.34 -27.70 18.69
CA GLN A 123 13.72 -28.41 19.81
C GLN A 123 12.21 -28.45 19.54
N ASN A 124 11.45 -29.36 20.17
CA ASN A 124 9.98 -29.46 20.14
C ASN A 124 9.27 -28.18 20.62
N GLN A 125 9.27 -27.13 19.81
CA GLN A 125 8.26 -26.09 19.92
C GLN A 125 7.20 -26.39 18.87
N SER A 126 5.97 -26.60 19.35
CA SER A 126 4.78 -26.51 18.52
C SER A 126 4.72 -25.08 17.98
N VAL A 127 5.47 -24.78 16.92
CA VAL A 127 5.41 -23.47 16.30
C VAL A 127 4.06 -23.40 15.61
N THR A 128 3.15 -22.65 16.20
CA THR A 128 1.83 -22.37 15.63
C THR A 128 2.03 -22.03 14.15
N ALA A 129 1.32 -22.72 13.27
CA ALA A 129 1.35 -22.43 11.85
C ALA A 129 0.72 -21.05 11.66
N SER A 130 1.54 -20.00 11.68
CA SER A 130 1.10 -18.67 11.32
C SER A 130 0.96 -18.65 9.80
N ASN A 131 -0.28 -18.51 9.32
CA ASN A 131 -0.60 -18.40 7.89
C ASN A 131 -0.23 -17.01 7.35
N ILE A 132 1.01 -16.57 7.61
CA ILE A 132 1.52 -15.31 7.08
C ILE A 132 1.81 -15.52 5.59
N ILE A 133 1.25 -14.62 4.79
CA ILE A 133 1.46 -14.58 3.35
C ILE A 133 2.48 -13.49 3.05
N ILE A 134 3.57 -13.87 2.39
CA ILE A 134 4.48 -12.93 1.73
C ILE A 134 3.78 -12.45 0.47
N GLN A 135 3.49 -11.15 0.43
CA GLN A 135 2.83 -10.52 -0.72
C GLN A 135 3.83 -10.25 -1.84
N GLN A 136 3.31 -10.02 -3.04
CA GLN A 136 4.13 -9.64 -4.19
C GLN A 136 4.70 -8.22 -4.09
N ARG A 137 4.03 -7.35 -3.32
CA ARG A 137 4.26 -5.90 -3.29
C ARG A 137 4.07 -5.37 -1.88
N CYS A 138 4.63 -4.19 -1.62
CA CYS A 138 4.55 -3.51 -0.33
C CYS A 138 3.62 -2.29 -0.39
N VAL A 139 2.74 -2.19 0.60
CA VAL A 139 1.68 -1.19 0.66
C VAL A 139 1.81 -0.34 1.92
N GLY A 140 1.95 0.96 1.74
CA GLY A 140 1.81 1.93 2.81
C GLY A 140 0.35 2.31 3.03
N VAL A 141 -0.15 2.27 4.26
CA VAL A 141 -1.51 2.73 4.59
C VAL A 141 -1.42 3.88 5.56
N VAL A 142 -1.95 5.04 5.17
CA VAL A 142 -2.01 6.24 6.00
C VAL A 142 -3.34 6.28 6.73
N ILE A 143 -3.29 6.39 8.05
CA ILE A 143 -4.46 6.44 8.93
C ILE A 143 -4.44 7.80 9.65
N PRO A 144 -5.25 8.78 9.25
CA PRO A 144 -5.33 10.06 9.95
C PRO A 144 -6.08 9.89 11.28
N CYS A 145 -5.48 10.36 12.37
CA CYS A 145 -6.04 10.28 13.71
C CYS A 145 -6.19 11.68 14.30
N TYR A 146 -7.39 12.01 14.78
CA TYR A 146 -7.62 13.21 15.60
C TYR A 146 -8.59 12.89 16.73
N ASN A 147 -8.10 12.94 17.96
CA ASN A 147 -8.84 12.55 19.15
C ASN A 147 -9.52 11.17 18.99
N GLU A 148 -8.69 10.15 18.83
CA GLU A 148 -9.09 8.74 18.62
C GLU A 148 -8.83 7.88 19.86
N GLU A 149 -8.41 8.45 21.00
CA GLU A 149 -7.96 7.71 22.20
C GLU A 149 -8.87 6.53 22.58
N GLU A 150 -10.18 6.76 22.66
CA GLU A 150 -11.15 5.76 23.12
C GLU A 150 -11.75 4.91 21.99
N ARG A 151 -11.55 5.31 20.73
CA ARG A 151 -12.24 4.71 19.57
C ARG A 151 -11.30 4.06 18.56
N LEU A 152 -9.99 4.19 18.74
CA LEU A 152 -9.01 3.56 17.87
C LEU A 152 -9.06 2.03 18.02
N LEU A 153 -9.34 1.35 16.93
CA LEU A 153 -9.46 -0.10 16.83
C LEU A 153 -8.07 -0.77 16.78
N SER A 154 -7.26 -0.54 17.82
CA SER A 154 -5.84 -0.92 17.89
C SER A 154 -5.60 -2.40 17.62
N GLU A 155 -6.42 -3.28 18.19
CA GLU A 155 -6.28 -4.74 18.01
C GLU A 155 -6.49 -5.15 16.55
N GLU A 156 -7.46 -4.55 15.86
CA GLU A 156 -7.79 -4.88 14.46
C GLU A 156 -6.64 -4.49 13.51
N PHE A 157 -6.00 -3.34 13.75
CA PHE A 157 -4.80 -2.94 13.00
C PHE A 157 -3.61 -3.86 13.27
N LEU A 158 -3.40 -4.29 14.53
CA LEU A 158 -2.32 -5.20 14.89
C LEU A 158 -2.51 -6.58 14.25
N ASP A 159 -3.71 -7.14 14.34
CA ASP A 159 -4.05 -8.43 13.74
C ASP A 159 -3.86 -8.42 12.23
N PHE A 160 -4.23 -7.31 11.59
CA PHE A 160 -4.02 -7.13 10.15
C PHE A 160 -2.54 -7.13 9.76
N VAL A 161 -1.70 -6.35 10.43
CA VAL A 161 -0.25 -6.28 10.15
C VAL A 161 0.43 -7.63 10.44
N ASN A 162 0.05 -8.29 11.53
CA ASN A 162 0.62 -9.58 11.90
C ASN A 162 0.30 -10.69 10.88
N THR A 163 -0.84 -10.57 10.20
CA THR A 163 -1.29 -11.57 9.22
C THR A 163 -0.87 -11.22 7.79
N ASN A 164 -0.73 -9.92 7.49
CA ASN A 164 -0.47 -9.40 6.15
C ASN A 164 0.87 -8.68 6.09
N SER A 165 1.95 -9.46 5.89
CA SER A 165 3.32 -8.95 5.96
C SER A 165 3.70 -7.89 4.91
N GLY A 166 2.90 -7.71 3.85
CA GLY A 166 3.12 -6.69 2.81
C GLY A 166 2.63 -5.28 3.17
N TYR A 167 2.18 -5.03 4.40
CA TYR A 167 1.61 -3.74 4.80
C TYR A 167 2.47 -3.01 5.82
N HIS A 168 2.62 -1.70 5.62
CA HIS A 168 3.18 -0.76 6.58
C HIS A 168 2.16 0.32 6.92
N LEU A 169 1.74 0.38 8.19
CA LEU A 169 0.75 1.35 8.65
C LEU A 169 1.45 2.63 9.12
N CYS A 170 0.92 3.78 8.71
CA CYS A 170 1.37 5.10 9.10
C CYS A 170 0.21 5.84 9.78
N PHE A 171 0.23 5.90 11.11
CA PHE A 171 -0.73 6.67 11.88
C PHE A 171 -0.29 8.12 11.95
N VAL A 172 -1.12 9.03 11.47
CA VAL A 172 -0.83 10.46 11.47
C VAL A 172 -1.63 11.12 12.58
N ASN A 173 -0.97 11.49 13.68
CA ASN A 173 -1.60 12.27 14.74
C ASN A 173 -1.77 13.73 14.29
N ASP A 174 -2.99 14.15 13.98
CA ASP A 174 -3.31 15.49 13.48
C ASP A 174 -3.45 16.51 14.63
N GLY A 175 -2.44 16.60 15.50
CA GLY A 175 -2.42 17.52 16.64
C GLY A 175 -3.56 17.27 17.63
N SER A 176 -3.79 16.01 18.00
CA SER A 176 -4.79 15.61 19.00
C SER A 176 -4.58 16.31 20.34
N LYS A 177 -5.68 16.53 21.05
CA LYS A 177 -5.71 17.20 22.37
C LYS A 177 -5.91 16.24 23.53
N ASP A 178 -6.19 14.98 23.23
CA ASP A 178 -6.34 13.88 24.16
C ASP A 178 -5.07 12.99 24.17
N ASN A 179 -5.16 11.78 24.71
CA ASN A 179 -4.01 10.88 24.82
C ASN A 179 -3.70 10.09 23.52
N THR A 180 -4.32 10.42 22.38
CA THR A 180 -4.15 9.69 21.11
C THR A 180 -2.68 9.45 20.75
N LEU A 181 -1.81 10.45 20.91
CA LEU A 181 -0.38 10.29 20.58
C LEU A 181 0.29 9.16 21.37
N ASN A 182 -0.04 9.01 22.65
CA ASN A 182 0.56 7.95 23.47
C ASN A 182 0.00 6.59 23.08
N VAL A 183 -1.31 6.48 22.80
CA VAL A 183 -1.92 5.26 22.26
C VAL A 183 -1.22 4.81 20.97
N LEU A 184 -0.97 5.76 20.05
CA LEU A 184 -0.26 5.47 18.80
C LEU A 184 1.20 5.04 19.03
N LYS A 185 1.91 5.68 19.98
CA LYS A 185 3.28 5.28 20.34
C LYS A 185 3.33 3.88 20.96
N ASP A 186 2.35 3.53 21.79
CA ASP A 186 2.24 2.17 22.35
C ASP A 186 1.90 1.15 21.26
N LEU A 187 1.08 1.52 20.28
CA LEU A 187 0.81 0.71 19.10
C LEU A 187 2.07 0.46 18.28
N GLN A 188 2.92 1.48 18.11
CA GLN A 188 4.18 1.38 17.37
C GLN A 188 5.27 0.58 18.08
N LYS A 189 5.34 0.66 19.42
CA LYS A 189 6.44 0.12 20.21
C LYS A 189 6.73 -1.36 19.93
N GLY A 190 7.94 -1.66 19.46
CA GLY A 190 8.38 -3.01 19.10
C GLY A 190 7.84 -3.51 17.75
N ARG A 191 7.26 -2.63 16.95
CA ARG A 191 6.68 -2.88 15.61
C ARG A 191 7.09 -1.78 14.62
N GLU A 192 8.21 -1.11 14.86
CA GLU A 192 8.67 0.05 14.09
C GLU A 192 8.88 -0.26 12.59
N ASP A 193 9.18 -1.52 12.27
CA ASP A 193 9.32 -1.99 10.88
C ASP A 193 7.98 -2.00 10.11
N TYR A 194 6.85 -2.11 10.81
CA TYR A 194 5.52 -2.21 10.22
C TYR A 194 4.62 -1.02 10.56
N ILE A 195 4.97 -0.24 11.57
CA ILE A 195 4.16 0.86 12.08
C ILE A 195 5.01 2.11 12.23
N THR A 196 4.62 3.18 11.56
CA THR A 196 5.14 4.54 11.73
C THR A 196 4.08 5.42 12.40
N VAL A 197 4.49 6.24 13.38
CA VAL A 197 3.69 7.34 13.91
C VAL A 197 4.26 8.67 13.40
N TYR A 198 3.44 9.43 12.69
CA TYR A 198 3.76 10.79 12.24
C TYR A 198 2.98 11.80 13.09
N ASP A 199 3.68 12.59 13.89
CA ASP A 199 3.07 13.54 14.82
C ASP A 199 3.06 14.96 14.25
N CYS A 200 1.86 15.56 14.13
CA CYS A 200 1.69 16.95 13.72
C CYS A 200 1.56 17.85 14.95
N GLU A 201 2.36 18.93 15.03
CA GLU A 201 2.30 19.89 16.15
C GLU A 201 0.94 20.59 16.31
N LYS A 202 0.18 20.74 15.22
CA LYS A 202 -1.10 21.45 15.18
C LYS A 202 -2.08 20.71 14.29
N ASN A 203 -3.37 20.80 14.66
CA ASN A 203 -4.45 20.28 13.85
C ASN A 203 -4.56 21.03 12.51
N GLY A 204 -4.28 20.32 11.41
CA GLY A 204 -4.42 20.80 10.03
C GLY A 204 -5.72 20.34 9.36
N GLY A 205 -6.38 19.34 9.94
CA GLY A 205 -7.55 18.67 9.39
C GLY A 205 -7.18 17.42 8.58
N LYS A 206 -8.16 16.53 8.39
CA LYS A 206 -7.99 15.23 7.70
C LYS A 206 -7.24 15.34 6.38
N ALA A 207 -7.57 16.31 5.53
CA ALA A 207 -6.87 16.51 4.25
C ALA A 207 -5.36 16.72 4.42
N GLU A 208 -4.94 17.52 5.40
CA GLU A 208 -3.52 17.81 5.65
C GLU A 208 -2.83 16.61 6.30
N ALA A 209 -3.50 15.94 7.25
CA ALA A 209 -2.99 14.72 7.87
C ALA A 209 -2.73 13.61 6.82
N VAL A 210 -3.72 13.34 5.96
CA VAL A 210 -3.55 12.41 4.83
C VAL A 210 -2.42 12.89 3.94
N ARG A 211 -2.41 14.16 3.52
CA ARG A 211 -1.36 14.70 2.64
C ARG A 211 0.06 14.48 3.19
N LEU A 212 0.28 14.83 4.46
CA LEU A 212 1.58 14.69 5.11
C LEU A 212 1.97 13.22 5.26
N GLY A 213 1.04 12.35 5.64
CA GLY A 213 1.27 10.90 5.71
C GLY A 213 1.63 10.30 4.35
N MET A 214 0.89 10.62 3.30
CA MET A 214 1.15 10.12 1.94
C MET A 214 2.53 10.56 1.44
N LEU A 215 2.89 11.84 1.65
CA LEU A 215 4.22 12.35 1.29
C LEU A 215 5.34 11.75 2.14
N HIS A 216 5.11 11.55 3.44
CA HIS A 216 6.08 10.90 4.32
C HIS A 216 6.35 9.46 3.86
N MET A 217 5.30 8.69 3.60
CA MET A 217 5.39 7.31 3.12
C MET A 217 6.03 7.22 1.73
N SER A 218 5.81 8.21 0.85
CA SER A 218 6.43 8.22 -0.49
C SER A 218 7.96 8.27 -0.49
N LYS A 219 8.58 8.63 0.63
CA LYS A 219 10.04 8.63 0.80
C LYS A 219 10.61 7.23 1.08
N LYS A 220 9.78 6.29 1.52
CA LYS A 220 10.20 4.90 1.75
C LYS A 220 10.38 4.20 0.42
N GLU A 221 11.59 3.76 0.12
CA GLU A 221 11.96 3.22 -1.21
C GLU A 221 11.25 1.91 -1.54
N ASP A 222 11.02 1.08 -0.53
CA ASP A 222 10.47 -0.28 -0.57
C ASP A 222 8.96 -0.36 -0.83
N LEU A 223 8.23 0.75 -0.78
CA LEU A 223 6.79 0.78 -1.05
C LEU A 223 6.47 0.92 -2.54
N ASP A 224 5.56 0.08 -3.04
CA ASP A 224 5.03 0.14 -4.40
C ASP A 224 3.77 1.03 -4.47
N TYR A 225 2.90 0.86 -3.47
CA TYR A 225 1.62 1.55 -3.38
C TYR A 225 1.47 2.24 -2.04
N ILE A 226 0.72 3.34 -2.03
CA ILE A 226 0.39 4.08 -0.82
C ILE A 226 -1.08 4.42 -0.88
N GLY A 227 -1.81 4.11 0.17
CA GLY A 227 -3.23 4.43 0.30
C GLY A 227 -3.53 5.05 1.64
N PHE A 228 -4.80 5.40 1.84
CA PHE A 228 -5.28 5.87 3.13
C PHE A 228 -6.60 5.21 3.47
N LEU A 229 -6.85 5.09 4.78
CA LEU A 229 -8.03 4.50 5.38
C LEU A 229 -8.42 5.30 6.62
N ASP A 230 -9.71 5.36 6.94
CA ASP A 230 -10.19 5.99 8.16
C ASP A 230 -9.85 5.18 9.42
N ALA A 231 -9.55 5.87 10.52
CA ALA A 231 -9.18 5.24 11.80
C ALA A 231 -10.32 4.46 12.46
N ASP A 232 -11.57 4.74 12.07
CA ASP A 232 -12.78 4.09 12.56
C ASP A 232 -13.14 2.81 11.79
N LEU A 233 -12.35 2.44 10.77
CA LEU A 233 -12.58 1.29 9.90
C LEU A 233 -14.01 1.23 9.33
N SER A 234 -14.61 2.39 9.06
CA SER A 234 -15.86 2.52 8.29
C SER A 234 -15.76 1.89 6.90
N THR A 235 -14.53 1.74 6.38
CA THR A 235 -14.17 0.72 5.40
C THR A 235 -13.22 -0.25 6.09
N ASP A 236 -13.55 -1.54 6.05
CA ASP A 236 -12.71 -2.54 6.72
C ASP A 236 -11.42 -2.81 5.94
N LEU A 237 -10.44 -3.39 6.64
CA LEU A 237 -9.11 -3.68 6.09
C LEU A 237 -9.14 -4.74 4.98
N ALA A 238 -10.15 -5.61 4.94
CA ALA A 238 -10.29 -6.62 3.88
C ALA A 238 -10.83 -6.02 2.58
N ASP A 239 -11.78 -5.09 2.67
CA ASP A 239 -12.26 -4.28 1.55
C ASP A 239 -11.12 -3.39 1.02
N PHE A 240 -10.27 -2.84 1.90
CA PHE A 240 -9.06 -2.12 1.48
C PHE A 240 -8.08 -3.04 0.71
N ASP A 241 -7.84 -4.26 1.21
CA ASP A 241 -7.01 -5.26 0.53
C ASP A 241 -7.58 -5.67 -0.84
N ASP A 242 -8.91 -5.66 -1.00
CA ASP A 242 -9.55 -5.83 -2.32
C ASP A 242 -9.30 -4.65 -3.28
N LEU A 243 -9.10 -3.43 -2.78
CA LEU A 243 -8.66 -2.29 -3.60
C LEU A 243 -7.21 -2.49 -4.04
N VAL A 244 -6.35 -2.96 -3.12
CA VAL A 244 -4.94 -3.28 -3.39
C VAL A 244 -4.83 -4.34 -4.49
N LYS A 245 -5.54 -5.45 -4.39
CA LYS A 245 -5.57 -6.49 -5.44
C LYS A 245 -5.98 -5.94 -6.81
N THR A 246 -6.90 -4.98 -6.83
CA THR A 246 -7.38 -4.39 -8.08
C THR A 246 -6.33 -3.48 -8.69
N ILE A 247 -5.65 -2.64 -7.91
CA ILE A 247 -4.57 -1.79 -8.45
C ILE A 247 -3.37 -2.63 -8.91
N GLU A 248 -3.10 -3.76 -8.25
CA GLU A 248 -2.02 -4.69 -8.61
C GLU A 248 -2.25 -5.44 -9.93
N THR A 249 -3.50 -5.72 -10.26
CA THR A 249 -3.88 -6.57 -11.40
C THR A 249 -4.42 -5.77 -12.59
N SER A 250 -4.25 -4.45 -12.58
CA SER A 250 -4.75 -3.54 -13.60
C SER A 250 -3.73 -2.45 -13.95
N ASP A 251 -4.01 -1.68 -14.99
CA ASP A 251 -3.22 -0.50 -15.38
C ASP A 251 -3.64 0.78 -14.63
N PHE A 252 -4.51 0.66 -13.63
CA PHE A 252 -4.96 1.81 -12.85
C PHE A 252 -3.82 2.32 -11.95
N LYS A 253 -3.71 3.64 -11.82
CA LYS A 253 -2.80 4.30 -10.87
C LYS A 253 -3.50 4.73 -9.60
N ILE A 254 -4.83 4.78 -9.60
CA ILE A 254 -5.64 5.10 -8.44
C ILE A 254 -6.88 4.21 -8.45
N VAL A 255 -7.12 3.50 -7.34
CA VAL A 255 -8.37 2.79 -7.10
C VAL A 255 -9.04 3.40 -5.86
N SER A 256 -10.25 3.90 -6.05
CA SER A 256 -11.07 4.46 -4.98
C SER A 256 -12.17 3.50 -4.58
N GLY A 257 -12.31 3.25 -3.29
CA GLY A 257 -13.50 2.59 -2.76
C GLY A 257 -14.77 3.40 -3.04
N SER A 258 -15.91 2.74 -3.00
CA SER A 258 -17.20 3.35 -3.28
C SER A 258 -18.33 2.66 -2.51
N ARG A 259 -19.12 3.43 -1.77
CA ARG A 259 -20.22 2.91 -0.92
C ARG A 259 -21.55 2.76 -1.65
N ILE A 260 -21.54 2.65 -2.99
CA ILE A 260 -22.77 2.60 -3.79
C ILE A 260 -23.59 1.35 -3.45
N SER A 261 -24.90 1.53 -3.25
CA SER A 261 -25.87 0.44 -3.15
C SER A 261 -25.91 -0.37 -4.44
N ARG A 262 -25.67 -1.69 -4.35
CA ARG A 262 -26.10 -2.62 -5.40
C ARG A 262 -27.61 -2.49 -5.58
N MET A 263 -28.08 -2.35 -6.81
CA MET A 263 -29.51 -2.17 -7.11
C MET A 263 -30.35 -3.25 -6.41
N GLY A 264 -31.28 -2.86 -5.54
CA GLY A 264 -32.21 -3.78 -4.88
C GLY A 264 -32.48 -3.51 -3.39
N ALA A 265 -31.71 -2.65 -2.72
CA ALA A 265 -32.05 -2.24 -1.35
C ALA A 265 -33.23 -1.25 -1.38
N ASN A 266 -34.36 -1.64 -0.79
CA ASN A 266 -35.57 -0.81 -0.66
C ASN A 266 -35.25 0.53 0.03
N ILE A 267 -35.23 1.64 -0.71
CA ILE A 267 -35.10 2.99 -0.14
C ILE A 267 -36.45 3.69 -0.24
N THR A 268 -37.28 3.50 0.79
CA THR A 268 -38.37 4.43 1.12
C THR A 268 -37.90 5.43 2.16
N LYS A 269 -38.15 6.74 1.89
CA LYS A 269 -38.03 7.94 2.74
C LYS A 269 -36.68 8.71 2.75
N GLU A 270 -36.60 9.74 1.90
CA GLU A 270 -36.52 11.18 2.27
C GLU A 270 -36.20 12.02 1.02
N SER A 271 -37.13 12.88 0.59
CA SER A 271 -37.07 13.59 -0.69
C SER A 271 -35.99 14.68 -0.74
N ALA A 272 -35.76 15.44 0.33
CA ALA A 272 -34.81 16.56 0.32
C ALA A 272 -33.33 16.11 0.36
N ARG A 273 -32.99 15.11 1.19
CA ARG A 273 -31.60 14.61 1.30
C ARG A 273 -31.13 13.96 0.01
N LYS A 274 -32.00 13.20 -0.66
CA LYS A 274 -31.71 12.62 -1.97
C LYS A 274 -31.43 13.70 -3.01
N ILE A 275 -32.23 14.77 -3.04
CA ILE A 275 -32.03 15.90 -3.99
C ILE A 275 -30.68 16.60 -3.74
N ILE A 276 -30.31 16.84 -2.48
CA ILE A 276 -29.05 17.48 -2.13
C ILE A 276 -27.85 16.62 -2.53
N SER A 277 -27.89 15.33 -2.23
CA SER A 277 -26.85 14.38 -2.64
C SER A 277 -26.72 14.32 -4.18
N LEU A 278 -27.84 14.30 -4.90
CA LEU A 278 -27.83 14.37 -6.37
C LEU A 278 -27.24 15.68 -6.89
N THR A 279 -27.51 16.80 -6.22
CA THR A 279 -26.98 18.13 -6.58
C THR A 279 -25.47 18.20 -6.37
N ILE A 280 -24.98 17.73 -5.22
CA ILE A 280 -23.55 17.65 -4.90
C ILE A 280 -22.84 16.76 -5.92
N ASN A 281 -23.39 15.58 -6.21
CA ASN A 281 -22.84 14.67 -7.22
C ASN A 281 -22.81 15.31 -8.61
N TYR A 282 -23.84 16.05 -9.00
CA TYR A 282 -23.86 16.78 -10.26
C TYR A 282 -22.73 17.82 -10.34
N ILE A 283 -22.52 18.60 -9.26
CA ILE A 283 -21.44 19.59 -9.18
C ILE A 283 -20.07 18.90 -9.30
N ILE A 284 -19.85 17.81 -8.56
CA ILE A 284 -18.60 17.05 -8.61
C ILE A 284 -18.32 16.55 -10.03
N ARG A 285 -19.32 15.95 -10.69
CA ARG A 285 -19.20 15.47 -12.08
C ARG A 285 -18.89 16.60 -13.05
N LYS A 286 -19.41 17.81 -12.82
CA LYS A 286 -19.07 19.00 -13.62
C LYS A 286 -17.64 19.47 -13.38
N ILE A 287 -17.16 19.48 -12.13
CA ILE A 287 -15.78 19.88 -11.79
C ILE A 287 -14.76 18.90 -12.39
N LEU A 288 -15.03 17.60 -12.27
CA LEU A 288 -14.12 16.53 -12.68
C LEU A 288 -14.27 16.14 -14.15
N SER A 289 -15.44 16.34 -14.76
CA SER A 289 -15.80 15.77 -16.06
C SER A 289 -15.66 14.24 -16.11
N MET A 290 -15.87 13.57 -14.98
CA MET A 290 -15.72 12.12 -14.76
C MET A 290 -16.98 11.55 -14.09
N ASP A 291 -17.28 10.26 -14.33
CA ASP A 291 -18.50 9.60 -13.87
C ASP A 291 -18.37 8.95 -12.47
N PHE A 292 -17.77 9.67 -11.52
CA PHE A 292 -17.69 9.18 -10.14
C PHE A 292 -19.07 9.19 -9.48
N LYS A 293 -19.29 8.25 -8.56
CA LYS A 293 -20.53 8.10 -7.77
C LYS A 293 -20.29 8.32 -6.28
N ASP A 294 -19.08 8.05 -5.77
CA ASP A 294 -18.67 8.30 -4.39
C ASP A 294 -17.19 8.72 -4.32
N THR A 295 -16.92 9.98 -4.63
CA THR A 295 -15.55 10.51 -4.51
C THR A 295 -15.07 10.58 -3.05
N GLN A 296 -15.98 10.56 -2.08
CA GLN A 296 -15.72 10.84 -0.67
C GLN A 296 -15.53 9.58 0.18
N CYS A 297 -15.38 8.41 -0.44
CA CYS A 297 -15.06 7.18 0.29
C CYS A 297 -13.70 7.32 0.98
N GLY A 298 -13.63 6.91 2.26
CA GLY A 298 -12.44 7.01 3.09
C GLY A 298 -11.29 6.06 2.72
N ALA A 299 -11.49 5.17 1.75
CA ALA A 299 -10.51 4.19 1.31
C ALA A 299 -10.07 4.45 -0.14
N LYS A 300 -8.78 4.72 -0.33
CA LYS A 300 -8.18 4.89 -1.67
C LYS A 300 -6.75 4.37 -1.67
N ILE A 301 -6.35 3.74 -2.76
CA ILE A 301 -4.99 3.24 -3.01
C ILE A 301 -4.41 3.88 -4.26
N PHE A 302 -3.12 4.21 -4.22
CA PHE A 302 -2.40 4.91 -5.26
C PHE A 302 -1.09 4.21 -5.56
N HIS A 303 -0.70 4.22 -6.83
CA HIS A 303 0.68 3.91 -7.19
C HIS A 303 1.61 5.03 -6.70
N LYS A 304 2.79 4.69 -6.18
CA LYS A 304 3.69 5.66 -5.55
C LYS A 304 4.12 6.81 -6.48
N ASP A 305 4.25 6.52 -7.78
CA ASP A 305 4.61 7.49 -8.83
C ASP A 305 3.63 8.66 -9.01
N VAL A 306 2.38 8.55 -8.56
CA VAL A 306 1.39 9.63 -8.63
C VAL A 306 1.24 10.42 -7.33
N ILE A 307 1.98 10.07 -6.27
CA ILE A 307 1.84 10.71 -4.95
C ILE A 307 2.29 12.17 -4.96
N ASP A 308 3.44 12.50 -5.58
CA ASP A 308 3.88 13.90 -5.69
C ASP A 308 2.86 14.73 -6.48
N ILE A 309 2.28 14.18 -7.55
CA ILE A 309 1.27 14.87 -8.37
C ILE A 309 0.00 15.15 -7.56
N ALA A 310 -0.47 14.15 -6.81
CA ALA A 310 -1.73 14.23 -6.07
C ALA A 310 -1.62 15.02 -4.75
N PHE A 311 -0.49 14.93 -4.03
CA PHE A 311 -0.38 15.35 -2.63
C PHE A 311 0.70 16.41 -2.34
N LYS A 312 1.57 16.80 -3.30
CA LYS A 312 2.63 17.79 -3.05
C LYS A 312 2.09 19.10 -2.49
N GLU A 313 1.10 19.68 -3.17
CA GLU A 313 0.51 20.96 -2.78
C GLU A 313 -0.53 20.79 -1.66
N LYS A 314 -0.60 21.76 -0.75
CA LYS A 314 -1.68 21.79 0.26
C LYS A 314 -3.05 21.82 -0.41
N PHE A 315 -4.01 21.07 0.15
CA PHE A 315 -5.37 21.05 -0.36
C PHE A 315 -6.10 22.36 -0.03
N VAL A 316 -7.00 22.77 -0.93
CA VAL A 316 -7.85 23.96 -0.77
C VAL A 316 -8.85 23.77 0.37
N THR A 317 -9.28 22.52 0.59
CA THR A 317 -10.32 22.18 1.58
C THR A 317 -9.87 21.07 2.51
N GLN A 318 -10.35 21.10 3.75
CA GLN A 318 -9.99 20.12 4.77
C GLN A 318 -10.77 18.80 4.69
N TRP A 319 -11.89 18.76 3.95
CA TRP A 319 -12.84 17.64 3.98
C TRP A 319 -13.13 17.03 2.60
N ILE A 320 -13.15 17.81 1.50
CA ILE A 320 -13.47 17.31 0.14
C ILE A 320 -12.22 17.37 -0.74
N PHE A 321 -11.11 16.99 -0.16
CA PHE A 321 -9.83 16.98 -0.83
C PHE A 321 -9.76 15.88 -1.90
N ASP A 322 -10.60 14.84 -1.82
CA ASP A 322 -10.67 13.77 -2.82
C ASP A 322 -11.01 14.28 -4.23
N VAL A 323 -11.92 15.24 -4.33
CA VAL A 323 -12.27 15.89 -5.61
C VAL A 323 -11.05 16.64 -6.14
N GLU A 324 -10.26 17.25 -5.24
CA GLU A 324 -9.06 17.96 -5.63
C GLU A 324 -7.95 16.99 -6.10
N ILE A 325 -7.80 15.82 -5.47
CA ILE A 325 -6.89 14.76 -5.93
C ILE A 325 -7.17 14.42 -7.39
N PHE A 326 -8.42 14.08 -7.72
CA PHE A 326 -8.79 13.73 -9.09
C PHE A 326 -8.63 14.91 -10.05
N LYS A 327 -8.94 16.14 -9.60
CA LYS A 327 -8.71 17.34 -10.40
C LYS A 327 -7.23 17.52 -10.72
N ARG A 328 -6.32 17.35 -9.76
CA ARG A 328 -4.86 17.42 -9.99
C ARG A 328 -4.40 16.41 -11.03
N MET A 329 -4.92 15.18 -10.97
CA MET A 329 -4.63 14.14 -11.97
C MET A 329 -5.09 14.55 -13.37
N THR A 330 -6.32 15.08 -13.50
CA THR A 330 -6.83 15.56 -14.80
C THR A 330 -6.03 16.74 -15.34
N MET A 331 -5.54 17.63 -14.47
CA MET A 331 -4.74 18.79 -14.85
C MET A 331 -3.33 18.41 -15.30
N HIS A 332 -2.78 17.33 -14.75
CA HIS A 332 -1.44 16.84 -15.07
C HIS A 332 -1.44 15.93 -16.30
N PHE A 333 -2.35 14.96 -16.37
CA PHE A 333 -2.39 13.95 -17.44
C PHE A 333 -3.42 14.24 -18.53
N GLY A 334 -4.21 15.31 -18.43
CA GLY A 334 -5.37 15.53 -19.28
C GLY A 334 -6.53 14.56 -18.96
N LEU A 335 -7.75 14.95 -19.35
CA LEU A 335 -8.97 14.23 -18.96
C LEU A 335 -9.00 12.77 -19.43
N THR A 336 -8.62 12.49 -20.68
CA THR A 336 -8.72 11.16 -21.28
C THR A 336 -7.78 10.17 -20.59
N LYS A 337 -6.52 10.54 -20.41
CA LYS A 337 -5.52 9.68 -19.77
C LYS A 337 -5.77 9.54 -18.27
N ALA A 338 -6.21 10.61 -17.60
CA ALA A 338 -6.65 10.49 -16.21
C ALA A 338 -7.81 9.48 -16.10
N LYS A 339 -8.82 9.54 -16.96
CA LYS A 339 -9.93 8.55 -16.92
C LYS A 339 -9.47 7.10 -17.05
N SER A 340 -8.48 6.80 -17.88
CA SER A 340 -7.97 5.43 -18.02
C SER A 340 -7.13 4.96 -16.83
N MET A 341 -6.62 5.88 -16.00
CA MET A 341 -5.76 5.58 -14.85
C MET A 341 -6.53 5.52 -13.51
N LEU A 342 -7.81 5.91 -13.48
CA LEU A 342 -8.62 5.99 -12.27
C LEU A 342 -9.75 4.95 -12.30
N CYS A 343 -9.92 4.22 -11.19
CA CYS A 343 -10.99 3.25 -11.00
C CYS A 343 -11.80 3.56 -9.74
N GLU A 344 -13.12 3.41 -9.83
CA GLU A 344 -14.04 3.42 -8.69
C GLU A 344 -14.56 1.99 -8.46
N GLN A 345 -14.24 1.41 -7.31
CA GLN A 345 -14.55 0.03 -6.95
C GLN A 345 -15.62 -0.02 -5.84
N PRO A 346 -16.76 -0.69 -6.06
CA PRO A 346 -17.74 -0.93 -5.00
C PRO A 346 -17.16 -1.79 -3.88
N LEU A 347 -17.33 -1.36 -2.63
CA LEU A 347 -16.93 -2.13 -1.44
C LEU A 347 -17.86 -3.34 -1.25
N LYS A 348 -17.32 -4.48 -0.78
CA LYS A 348 -18.10 -5.72 -0.65
C LYS A 348 -18.85 -5.76 0.67
N ARG A 349 -18.28 -5.23 1.75
CA ARG A 349 -18.89 -5.22 3.08
C ARG A 349 -19.45 -3.84 3.40
N TRP A 350 -20.70 -3.82 3.84
CA TRP A 350 -21.34 -2.62 4.35
C TRP A 350 -21.30 -2.71 5.87
N ILE A 351 -20.27 -2.14 6.49
CA ILE A 351 -20.32 -1.88 7.92
C ILE A 351 -21.16 -0.61 8.09
N HIS A 352 -22.39 -0.78 8.55
CA HIS A 352 -23.18 0.34 9.06
C HIS A 352 -22.52 0.81 10.36
N THR A 353 -21.48 1.64 10.28
CA THR A 353 -21.16 2.49 11.42
C THR A 353 -22.27 3.55 11.49
N ASP A 354 -23.05 3.53 12.59
CA ASP A 354 -23.98 4.61 12.92
C ASP A 354 -23.17 5.88 13.24
N GLY A 355 -22.61 6.53 12.21
CA GLY A 355 -21.61 7.57 12.38
C GLY A 355 -21.67 8.62 11.29
N SER A 356 -22.28 9.75 11.60
CA SER A 356 -22.43 10.98 10.81
C SER A 356 -23.49 10.96 9.69
N LYS A 357 -24.76 11.14 10.10
CA LYS A 357 -25.79 11.66 9.19
C LYS A 357 -25.39 13.07 8.76
N LEU A 358 -24.93 13.24 7.52
CA LEU A 358 -24.65 14.54 6.89
C LEU A 358 -25.77 15.53 7.21
N SER A 359 -25.45 16.57 7.99
CA SER A 359 -26.44 17.58 8.34
C SER A 359 -26.69 18.51 7.14
N MET A 360 -27.79 19.26 7.19
CA MET A 360 -28.05 20.31 6.20
C MET A 360 -26.94 21.38 6.19
N LYS A 361 -26.33 21.66 7.33
CA LYS A 361 -25.21 22.61 7.44
C LYS A 361 -23.96 22.08 6.73
N ASP A 362 -23.67 20.79 6.89
CA ASP A 362 -22.54 20.14 6.23
C ASP A 362 -22.74 20.12 4.71
N SER A 363 -23.97 19.91 4.26
CA SER A 363 -24.32 19.94 2.83
C SER A 363 -24.05 21.31 2.19
N VAL A 364 -24.39 22.42 2.87
CA VAL A 364 -24.09 23.78 2.39
C VAL A 364 -22.58 24.05 2.39
N LYS A 365 -21.89 23.63 3.45
CA LYS A 365 -20.42 23.72 3.55
C LYS A 365 -19.75 22.98 2.39
N ILE A 366 -20.27 21.81 2.03
CA ILE A 366 -19.78 21.01 0.90
C ILE A 366 -19.88 21.78 -0.42
N VAL A 367 -21.05 22.36 -0.71
CA VAL A 367 -21.25 23.13 -1.95
C VAL A 367 -20.28 24.30 -2.03
N PHE A 368 -20.06 25.02 -0.92
CA PHE A 368 -19.09 26.12 -0.88
C PHE A 368 -17.66 25.63 -1.12
N GLN A 369 -17.25 24.53 -0.49
CA GLN A 369 -15.94 23.92 -0.68
C GLN A 369 -15.70 23.46 -2.13
N LEU A 370 -16.72 22.88 -2.77
CA LEU A 370 -16.66 22.53 -4.18
C LEU A 370 -16.51 23.76 -5.08
N ALA A 371 -17.20 24.86 -4.77
CA ALA A 371 -17.06 26.12 -5.48
C ALA A 371 -15.64 26.71 -5.32
N GLN A 372 -15.05 26.62 -4.13
CA GLN A 372 -13.66 27.03 -3.90
C GLN A 372 -12.68 26.23 -4.75
N ILE A 373 -12.82 24.90 -4.79
CA ILE A 373 -12.00 24.03 -5.65
C ILE A 373 -12.18 24.43 -7.12
N ALA A 374 -13.43 24.56 -7.59
CA ALA A 374 -13.70 24.94 -8.96
C ALA A 374 -13.06 26.30 -9.33
N TRP A 375 -13.12 27.28 -8.42
CA TRP A 375 -12.54 28.60 -8.64
C TRP A 375 -11.00 28.57 -8.70
N VAL A 376 -10.34 27.89 -7.75
CA VAL A 376 -8.87 27.77 -7.73
C VAL A 376 -8.36 27.09 -9.00
N TYR A 377 -9.03 26.03 -9.46
CA TYR A 377 -8.60 25.26 -10.62
C TYR A 377 -9.12 25.78 -11.97
N ARG A 378 -9.99 26.79 -11.98
CA ARG A 378 -10.42 27.47 -13.23
C ARG A 378 -9.28 28.24 -13.89
N ASN A 379 -8.38 28.80 -13.08
CA ASN A 379 -7.31 29.68 -13.55
C ASN A 379 -5.94 28.97 -13.68
N LYS A 380 -5.81 27.73 -13.20
CA LYS A 380 -4.60 26.93 -13.43
C LYS A 380 -4.62 26.41 -14.87
N LYS A 381 -3.50 26.58 -15.59
CA LYS A 381 -3.31 25.97 -16.91
C LYS A 381 -3.11 24.46 -16.75
N GLU A 382 -3.62 23.66 -17.69
CA GLU A 382 -3.25 22.25 -17.82
C GLU A 382 -1.74 22.17 -18.03
N TYR A 383 -1.07 21.26 -17.31
CA TYR A 383 0.39 21.15 -17.34
C TYR A 383 0.90 20.43 -18.59
N VAL A 384 0.02 19.70 -19.30
CA VAL A 384 0.40 18.94 -20.51
C VAL A 384 -0.68 19.08 -21.59
N LYS A 385 -0.29 19.60 -22.76
CA LYS A 385 -1.00 19.35 -24.02
C LYS A 385 -0.37 18.12 -24.66
N TYR A 386 -1.14 17.08 -24.91
CA TYR A 386 -0.70 15.96 -25.74
C TYR A 386 -0.86 16.37 -27.21
N ASP A 387 0.23 16.32 -27.99
CA ASP A 387 0.09 16.28 -29.45
C ASP A 387 -0.60 14.95 -29.83
N THR A 388 -1.26 14.95 -30.99
CA THR A 388 -1.90 13.83 -31.70
C THR A 388 -1.05 12.56 -31.84
N LYS A 389 0.22 12.57 -31.41
CA LYS A 389 1.16 11.44 -31.39
C LYS A 389 1.54 10.92 -30.00
N GLY A 390 1.02 11.51 -28.91
CA GLY A 390 1.24 10.99 -27.54
C GLY A 390 2.60 11.29 -26.92
N GLU A 391 3.43 12.14 -27.52
CA GLU A 391 4.68 12.63 -26.91
C GLU A 391 4.42 13.84 -26.00
N ILE A 392 5.20 13.93 -24.91
CA ILE A 392 5.06 14.95 -23.86
C ILE A 392 5.74 16.24 -24.33
N GLU A 393 4.97 17.29 -24.62
CA GLU A 393 5.50 18.66 -24.61
C GLU A 393 5.31 19.25 -23.20
N ILE A 394 6.42 19.51 -22.51
CA ILE A 394 6.46 20.27 -21.26
C ILE A 394 6.43 21.76 -21.65
N ILE A 395 5.45 22.52 -21.17
CA ILE A 395 5.40 24.00 -21.30
C ILE A 395 6.12 24.65 -20.12
#